data_AF-A0A1H6SQV9-F1
#
_entry.id   AF-A0A1H6SQV9-F1
#
_cell.length_a   1.000
_cell.length_b   1.000
_cell.length_c   1.000
_cell.angle_alpha   90.00
_cell.angle_beta   90.00
_cell.angle_gamma   90.00
#
_symmetry.space_group_name_H-M   'P 1'
#
loop_
_entity.id
_entity.type
_entity.pdbx_description
1 polymer ?
#
loop_
_entity_poly.entity_id
_entity_poly.type
_entity_poly.pdbx_seq_one_letter_code
_entity_poly.pdbx_strand_id
1 'polypeptide(L)'
;MIKLNYLYIELPKKVRLISKAMGINHYIEPETAFGFYDPYEDAPLAYTMGIGIDELFKLSETGLFDHIFVYLDKDNIAFYYDERNERHDIEGWIDLIQFEKGSNH
;
A
#
# COMPACT_ATOMS: atom_id res chain seq x y z
N MET A 1 14.04 12.09 -2.44
CA MET A 1 12.81 11.33 -2.75
C MET A 1 11.62 12.13 -2.27
N ILE A 2 10.44 11.97 -2.87
CA ILE A 2 9.23 12.70 -2.44
C ILE A 2 8.65 11.98 -1.21
N LYS A 3 8.25 12.72 -0.18
CA LYS A 3 7.64 12.13 1.03
C LYS A 3 6.13 12.05 0.90
N LEU A 4 5.59 10.84 0.99
CA LEU A 4 4.14 10.62 1.03
C LEU A 4 3.64 10.72 2.47
N ASN A 5 2.79 11.71 2.74
CA ASN A 5 2.11 11.86 4.01
C ASN A 5 0.67 11.37 3.87
N TYR A 6 0.13 10.73 4.89
CA TYR A 6 -1.22 10.20 4.86
C TYR A 6 -1.86 10.20 6.25
N LEU A 7 -3.10 10.68 6.34
CA LEU A 7 -3.78 10.84 7.63
C LEU A 7 -4.54 9.59 8.07
N TYR A 8 -5.15 8.85 7.14
CA TYR A 8 -6.13 7.79 7.45
C TYR A 8 -6.10 6.59 6.50
N ILE A 9 -4.91 6.15 6.07
CA ILE A 9 -4.79 4.99 5.16
C ILE A 9 -4.36 3.76 5.94
N GLU A 10 -5.20 3.32 6.87
CA GLU A 10 -4.94 2.11 7.66
C GLU A 10 -5.12 0.85 6.79
N LEU A 11 -6.07 0.87 5.85
CA LEU A 11 -6.36 -0.25 4.95
C LEU A 11 -6.59 0.28 3.51
N PRO A 12 -5.58 0.28 2.64
CA PRO A 12 -5.76 0.71 1.26
C PRO A 12 -6.82 -0.16 0.54
N LYS A 13 -7.68 0.48 -0.25
CA LYS A 13 -8.79 -0.23 -0.93
C LYS A 13 -8.31 -1.25 -1.95
N LYS A 14 -7.25 -0.90 -2.68
CA LYS A 14 -6.70 -1.70 -3.76
C LYS A 14 -5.19 -1.61 -3.75
N VAL A 15 -4.55 -2.77 -3.83
CA VAL A 15 -3.10 -2.92 -3.86
C VAL A 15 -2.73 -3.82 -5.04
N ARG A 16 -1.65 -3.49 -5.74
CA ARG A 16 -1.08 -4.36 -6.77
C ARG A 16 0.41 -4.54 -6.54
N LEU A 17 0.81 -5.79 -6.34
CA LEU A 17 2.19 -6.19 -6.09
C LEU A 17 2.79 -6.79 -7.37
N ILE A 18 3.95 -6.30 -7.80
CA ILE A 18 4.65 -6.81 -8.98
C ILE A 18 6.07 -7.20 -8.60
N SER A 19 6.45 -8.45 -8.88
CA SER A 19 7.82 -8.96 -8.78
C SER A 19 8.13 -9.83 -10.00
N LYS A 20 9.01 -9.36 -10.86
CA LYS A 20 9.52 -10.07 -12.05
C LYS A 20 10.32 -11.29 -11.64
N ALA A 21 11.15 -11.16 -10.61
CA ALA A 21 11.98 -12.25 -10.11
C ALA A 21 11.14 -13.44 -9.62
N MET A 22 9.98 -13.16 -9.02
CA MET A 22 9.06 -14.19 -8.52
C MET A 22 7.94 -14.54 -9.51
N GLY A 23 7.84 -13.85 -10.64
CA GLY A 23 6.72 -13.98 -11.58
C GLY A 23 5.36 -13.54 -11.00
N ILE A 24 5.37 -12.63 -10.01
CA ILE A 24 4.18 -12.14 -9.32
C ILE A 24 3.67 -10.87 -10.01
N ASN A 25 2.37 -10.85 -10.28
CA ASN A 25 1.61 -9.65 -10.62
C ASN A 25 0.21 -9.85 -10.02
N HIS A 26 0.09 -9.53 -8.73
CA HIS A 26 -1.07 -9.86 -7.93
C HIS A 26 -1.84 -8.61 -7.52
N TYR A 27 -3.17 -8.68 -7.58
CA TYR A 27 -4.08 -7.61 -7.22
C TYR A 27 -4.87 -8.04 -5.99
N ILE A 28 -4.95 -7.15 -5.01
CA ILE A 28 -5.54 -7.39 -3.69
C ILE A 28 -6.52 -6.25 -3.43
N GLU A 29 -7.68 -6.57 -2.84
CA GLU A 29 -8.62 -5.59 -2.28
C GLU A 29 -8.71 -5.77 -0.77
N PRO A 30 -7.78 -5.18 0.02
CA PRO A 30 -7.64 -5.44 1.45
C PRO A 30 -8.91 -5.17 2.27
N GLU A 31 -9.72 -4.17 1.91
CA GLU A 31 -10.99 -3.87 2.58
C GLU A 31 -12.03 -5.00 2.44
N THR A 32 -11.90 -5.86 1.43
CA THR A 32 -12.80 -7.01 1.21
C THR A 32 -12.29 -8.29 1.84
N ALA A 33 -11.06 -8.30 2.36
CA ALA A 33 -10.45 -9.43 3.05
C ALA A 33 -10.96 -9.53 4.50
N PHE A 34 -12.28 -9.61 4.68
CA PHE A 34 -12.85 -10.14 5.91
C PHE A 34 -12.49 -11.63 5.95
N GLY A 35 -11.64 -12.02 6.90
CA GLY A 35 -11.11 -13.37 7.01
C GLY A 35 -12.21 -14.44 6.96
N PHE A 36 -12.22 -15.23 5.89
CA PHE A 36 -12.86 -16.54 5.93
C PHE A 36 -11.99 -17.45 6.80
N TYR A 37 -12.43 -17.69 8.03
CA TYR A 37 -11.85 -18.72 8.87
C TYR A 37 -12.49 -20.06 8.46
N ASP A 38 -11.82 -20.84 7.61
CA ASP A 38 -12.18 -22.25 7.40
C ASP A 38 -11.52 -23.08 8.53
N PRO A 39 -12.30 -23.66 9.45
CA PRO A 39 -11.75 -24.46 10.55
C PRO A 39 -11.17 -25.81 10.11
N TYR A 40 -11.21 -26.15 8.81
CA TYR A 40 -10.71 -27.42 8.25
C TYR A 40 -9.52 -27.27 7.29
N GLU A 41 -9.11 -26.05 6.95
CA GLU A 41 -7.87 -25.80 6.19
C GLU A 41 -6.71 -25.49 7.15
N ASP A 42 -5.77 -26.43 7.28
CA ASP A 42 -4.51 -26.22 7.99
C ASP A 42 -3.75 -25.06 7.32
N ALA A 43 -3.65 -23.96 8.06
CA ALA A 43 -3.13 -22.65 7.68
C ALA A 43 -4.07 -21.84 6.75
N PRO A 44 -4.90 -20.93 7.30
CA PRO A 44 -5.31 -19.79 6.49
C PRO A 44 -4.02 -19.15 6.02
N LEU A 45 -3.84 -19.03 4.71
CA LEU A 45 -2.88 -18.13 4.11
C LEU A 45 -3.17 -16.75 4.74
N ALA A 46 -2.44 -16.43 5.82
CA ALA A 46 -2.70 -15.34 6.75
C ALA A 46 -2.41 -13.96 6.14
N TYR A 47 -2.64 -13.82 4.84
CA TYR A 47 -2.61 -12.58 4.09
C TYR A 47 -3.95 -11.82 4.19
N THR A 48 -4.94 -12.33 4.92
CA THR A 48 -6.24 -11.68 5.16
C THR A 48 -6.29 -10.80 6.41
N MET A 49 -5.17 -10.60 7.11
CA MET A 49 -5.08 -9.45 8.03
C MET A 49 -4.76 -8.25 7.15
N GLY A 50 -5.70 -7.31 7.06
CA GLY A 50 -5.60 -6.15 6.19
C GLY A 50 -4.21 -5.52 6.24
N ILE A 51 -3.54 -5.48 5.08
CA ILE A 51 -2.17 -4.98 4.97
C ILE A 51 -2.27 -3.47 4.92
N GLY A 52 -1.79 -2.78 5.96
CA GLY A 52 -1.76 -1.33 5.99
C GLY A 52 -0.68 -0.73 5.11
N ILE A 53 -0.81 0.56 4.82
CA ILE A 53 0.17 1.27 3.98
C ILE A 53 1.57 1.27 4.61
N ASP A 54 1.65 1.24 5.94
CA ASP A 54 2.90 1.13 6.70
C ASP A 54 3.62 -0.19 6.41
N GLU A 55 2.89 -1.31 6.39
CA GLU A 55 3.41 -2.62 6.02
C GLU A 55 3.83 -2.65 4.54
N LEU A 56 3.08 -1.98 3.66
CA LEU A 56 3.44 -1.87 2.25
C LEU A 56 4.73 -1.06 2.04
N PHE A 57 4.97 -0.01 2.83
CA PHE A 57 6.26 0.70 2.84
C PHE A 57 7.39 -0.19 3.34
N LYS A 58 7.19 -0.94 4.42
CA LYS A 58 8.21 -1.92 4.87
C LYS A 58 8.48 -2.98 3.80
N LEU A 59 7.45 -3.43 3.08
CA LEU A 59 7.59 -4.37 1.98
C LEU A 59 8.34 -3.77 0.79
N SER A 60 8.15 -2.49 0.45
CA SER A 60 8.90 -1.85 -0.64
C SER A 60 10.40 -1.76 -0.33
N GLU A 61 10.76 -1.59 0.94
CA GLU A 61 12.16 -1.55 1.39
C GLU A 61 12.88 -2.91 1.28
N THR A 62 12.16 -4.04 1.23
CA THR A 62 12.78 -5.37 1.13
C THR A 62 13.41 -5.65 -0.24
N GLY A 63 13.03 -4.91 -1.27
CA GLY A 63 13.44 -5.17 -2.66
C GLY A 63 12.83 -6.45 -3.26
N LEU A 64 11.89 -7.12 -2.58
CA LEU A 64 11.22 -8.32 -3.08
C LEU A 64 10.29 -8.01 -4.27
N PHE A 65 9.72 -6.81 -4.29
CA PHE A 65 8.79 -6.34 -5.31
C PHE A 65 9.43 -5.21 -6.12
N ASP A 66 9.31 -5.28 -7.45
CA ASP A 66 9.70 -4.20 -8.35
C ASP A 66 8.77 -2.99 -8.21
N HIS A 67 7.48 -3.25 -7.97
CA HIS A 67 6.47 -2.20 -7.80
C HIS A 67 5.43 -2.61 -6.76
N ILE A 68 4.99 -1.63 -5.97
CA ILE A 68 3.90 -1.78 -5.00
C ILE A 68 2.93 -0.63 -5.26
N PHE A 69 1.89 -0.90 -6.03
CA PHE A 69 0.89 0.09 -6.33
C PHE A 69 -0.20 0.13 -5.28
N VAL A 70 -0.60 1.33 -4.88
CA VAL A 70 -1.73 1.58 -3.98
C VAL A 70 -2.70 2.51 -4.67
N TYR A 71 -3.99 2.20 -4.59
CA TYR A 71 -5.03 3.11 -5.04
C TYR A 71 -5.46 4.02 -3.89
N LEU A 72 -5.31 5.31 -4.10
CA LEU A 72 -5.75 6.38 -3.22
C LEU A 72 -7.07 6.93 -3.74
N ASP A 73 -8.03 7.11 -2.87
CA ASP A 73 -9.28 7.79 -3.17
C ASP A 73 -9.54 8.91 -2.16
N LYS A 74 -10.63 9.65 -2.37
CA LYS A 74 -11.05 10.74 -1.47
C LYS A 74 -11.20 10.36 0.02
N ASP A 75 -11.36 9.07 0.33
CA ASP A 75 -11.49 8.60 1.72
C ASP A 75 -10.09 8.43 2.36
N ASN A 76 -9.06 8.31 1.53
CA ASN A 76 -7.66 8.11 1.88
C ASN A 76 -6.86 9.39 1.63
N ILE A 77 -6.86 10.33 2.59
CA ILE A 77 -6.15 11.61 2.43
C ILE A 77 -4.63 11.35 2.38
N ALA A 78 -4.06 11.43 1.19
CA ALA A 78 -2.63 11.38 0.92
C ALA A 78 -2.15 12.63 0.20
N PHE A 79 -0.95 13.10 0.54
CA PHE A 79 -0.36 14.28 -0.07
C PHE A 79 1.17 14.28 0.03
N TYR A 80 1.81 15.08 -0.81
CA TYR A 80 3.23 15.39 -0.70
C TYR A 80 3.49 16.88 -0.79
N TYR A 81 4.69 17.29 -0.37
CA TYR A 81 5.20 18.64 -0.60
C TYR A 81 6.25 18.59 -1.70
N ASP A 82 6.15 19.50 -2.67
CA ASP A 82 7.18 19.65 -3.70
C ASP A 82 8.40 20.44 -3.20
N GLU A 83 9.35 20.71 -4.09
CA GLU A 83 10.57 21.46 -3.78
C GLU A 83 10.30 22.93 -3.37
N ARG A 84 9.12 23.46 -3.64
CA ARG A 84 8.67 24.81 -3.26
C ARG A 84 7.84 24.80 -1.98
N ASN A 85 7.70 23.65 -1.33
CA ASN A 85 6.86 23.45 -0.15
C ASN A 85 5.36 23.67 -0.44
N GLU A 86 4.94 23.48 -1.70
CA GLU A 86 3.53 23.47 -2.08
C GLU A 86 2.94 22.08 -1.84
N ARG A 87 1.76 22.02 -1.23
CA ARG A 87 1.05 20.77 -0.96
C ARG A 87 0.31 20.30 -2.20
N HIS A 88 0.52 19.05 -2.57
CA HIS A 88 -0.18 18.36 -3.64
C HIS A 88 -0.92 17.16 -3.07
N ASP A 89 -2.24 17.19 -3.14
CA ASP A 89 -3.08 16.05 -2.79
C ASP A 89 -3.01 15.00 -3.91
N ILE A 90 -3.00 13.72 -3.53
CA ILE A 90 -2.87 12.61 -4.47
C ILE A 90 -4.14 11.77 -4.46
N GLU A 91 -4.67 11.52 -5.66
CA GLU A 91 -5.76 10.60 -5.91
C GLU A 91 -5.39 9.67 -7.08
N GLY A 92 -5.85 8.42 -7.03
CA GLY A 92 -5.60 7.41 -8.04
C GLY A 92 -4.48 6.43 -7.68
N TRP A 93 -3.95 5.75 -8.69
CA TRP A 93 -2.88 4.78 -8.51
C TRP A 93 -1.54 5.48 -8.31
N ILE A 94 -0.87 5.14 -7.21
CA ILE A 94 0.53 5.51 -6.96
C ILE A 94 1.39 4.27 -6.85
N ASP A 95 2.69 4.43 -7.08
CA ASP A 95 3.68 3.40 -6.82
C ASP A 95 4.49 3.80 -5.58
N LEU A 96 4.37 3.02 -4.50
CA LEU A 96 5.01 3.35 -3.22
C LEU A 96 6.53 3.40 -3.30
N ILE A 97 7.14 2.70 -4.27
CA ILE A 97 8.61 2.74 -4.45
C ILE A 97 9.12 4.14 -4.83
N GLN A 98 8.25 5.02 -5.34
CA GLN A 98 8.60 6.38 -5.73
C GLN A 98 8.63 7.34 -4.53
N PHE A 99 8.14 6.89 -3.39
CA PHE A 99 7.95 7.73 -2.21
C PHE A 99 8.77 7.20 -1.03
N GLU A 100 9.23 8.14 -0.20
CA GLU A 100 9.60 7.83 1.18
C GLU A 100 8.36 8.02 2.06
N LYS A 101 8.27 7.25 3.14
CA LYS A 101 7.26 7.48 4.16
C LYS A 101 7.44 8.86 4.79
N GLY A 102 6.38 9.67 4.77
CA GLY A 102 6.30 10.97 5.44
C GLY A 102 6.10 10.85 6.94
N SER A 103 6.23 11.97 7.65
CA SER A 103 5.99 12.04 9.09
C SER A 103 4.55 12.53 9.33
N ASN A 104 3.73 11.72 9.99
CA ASN A 104 2.41 12.15 10.45
C ASN A 104 2.61 13.08 11.65
N HIS A 105 2.46 14.39 11.44
CA HIS A 105 2.41 15.40 12.50
C HIS A 105 1.00 15.97 12.63
#